data_AF-A0A9D1HI40-F1
#
_entry.id   AF-A0A9D1HI40-F1
#
_cell.length_a   1.000
_cell.length_b   1.000
_cell.length_c   1.000
_cell.angle_alpha   90.00
_cell.angle_beta   90.00
_cell.angle_gamma   90.00
#
_symmetry.space_group_name_H-M   'P 1'
#
loop_
_entity.id
_entity.type
_entity.pdbx_description
1 polymer ?
#
loop_
_entity_poly.entity_id
_entity_poly.type
_entity_poly.pdbx_seq_one_letter_code
_entity_poly.pdbx_strand_id
1 'polypeptide(L)'
;MSRIRIIKKNDEYSSEYDIGDIFEIDGTWYGGVHITGKSGVPVSLDREEYMELDTEPETQEEVILERDIREGDIVRHFKREWVSEDTSEYLYKVLAFASHTETGERLVIYQALYAPFKICARPYAMFMSEVDREKYPDIRQKYRFEKVEV
;
A
#
# COMPACT_ATOMS: atom_id res chain seq x y z
N MET A 1 4.22 -10.99 12.90
CA MET A 1 4.87 -12.32 12.83
C MET A 1 3.90 -13.25 12.12
N SER A 2 4.23 -13.66 10.90
CA SER A 2 3.31 -14.41 10.03
C SER A 2 2.82 -15.69 10.72
N ARG A 3 1.50 -15.88 10.74
CA ARG A 3 0.85 -17.08 11.28
C ARG A 3 0.24 -17.86 10.14
N ILE A 4 0.07 -19.16 10.33
CA ILE A 4 -0.63 -20.02 9.38
C ILE A 4 -1.71 -20.80 10.09
N ARG A 5 -2.80 -21.10 9.37
CA ARG A 5 -3.84 -22.02 9.79
C ARG A 5 -3.77 -23.28 8.95
N ILE A 6 -3.72 -24.44 9.60
CA ILE A 6 -3.80 -25.72 8.90
C ILE A 6 -5.18 -25.88 8.28
N ILE A 7 -5.25 -26.10 6.97
CA ILE A 7 -6.49 -26.32 6.22
C ILE A 7 -6.60 -27.75 5.69
N LYS A 8 -5.47 -28.46 5.59
CA LYS A 8 -5.39 -29.82 5.08
C LYS A 8 -4.21 -30.53 5.73
N LYS A 9 -4.32 -31.85 5.86
CA LYS A 9 -3.28 -32.71 6.42
C LYS A 9 -2.86 -33.71 5.35
N ASN A 10 -1.63 -33.58 4.86
CA ASN A 10 -1.07 -34.55 3.91
C ASN A 10 -0.43 -35.74 4.65
N ASP A 11 0.13 -35.50 5.84
CA ASP A 11 0.61 -36.57 6.73
C ASP A 11 -0.47 -36.97 7.75
N GLU A 12 -1.23 -38.01 7.43
CA GLU A 12 -2.29 -38.55 8.31
C GLU A 12 -1.76 -39.16 9.62
N TYR A 13 -0.46 -39.46 9.73
CA TYR A 13 0.13 -40.08 10.92
C TYR A 13 0.72 -39.06 11.90
N SER A 14 1.00 -37.84 11.44
CA SER A 14 1.55 -36.79 12.30
C SER A 14 0.56 -36.41 13.40
N SER A 15 0.98 -36.45 14.66
CA SER A 15 0.19 -35.92 15.79
C SER A 15 0.60 -34.49 16.16
N GLU A 16 1.50 -33.89 15.38
CA GLU A 16 2.09 -32.59 15.68
C GLU A 16 1.21 -31.41 15.29
N TYR A 17 0.27 -31.65 14.38
CA TYR A 17 -0.67 -30.64 13.88
C TYR A 17 -1.99 -31.29 13.46
N ASP A 18 -3.09 -30.55 13.64
CA ASP A 18 -4.42 -30.92 13.20
C ASP A 18 -5.05 -29.81 12.35
N ILE A 19 -6.01 -30.20 11.51
CA ILE A 19 -6.75 -29.25 10.67
C ILE A 19 -7.46 -28.23 11.58
N GLY A 20 -7.25 -26.95 11.28
CA GLY A 20 -7.77 -25.83 12.04
C GLY A 20 -6.79 -25.23 13.04
N ASP A 21 -5.69 -25.92 13.38
CA ASP A 21 -4.66 -25.39 14.27
C ASP A 21 -3.97 -24.17 13.65
N ILE A 22 -3.44 -23.31 14.52
CA ILE A 22 -2.74 -22.09 14.12
C ILE A 22 -1.34 -22.10 14.70
N PHE A 23 -0.34 -21.92 13.83
CA PHE A 23 1.08 -21.90 14.18
C PHE A 23 1.74 -20.61 13.72
N GLU A 24 2.84 -20.25 14.39
CA GLU A 24 3.78 -19.23 13.93
C GLU A 24 4.80 -19.87 12.97
N ILE A 25 5.20 -19.15 11.94
CA ILE A 25 6.18 -19.64 10.96
C ILE A 25 7.59 -19.47 11.53
N ASP A 26 8.32 -20.57 11.67
CA ASP A 26 9.74 -20.56 12.10
C ASP A 26 10.69 -20.33 10.91
N GLY A 27 10.25 -20.63 9.68
CA GLY A 27 11.00 -20.42 8.45
C GLY A 27 10.24 -20.84 7.20
N THR A 28 10.74 -20.46 6.03
CA THR A 28 10.13 -20.80 4.73
C THR A 28 11.10 -21.60 3.86
N TRP A 29 10.56 -22.43 2.98
CA TRP A 29 11.30 -23.15 1.94
C TRP A 29 10.52 -23.09 0.62
N TYR A 30 11.12 -23.54 -0.49
CA TYR A 30 10.53 -23.39 -1.82
C TYR A 30 9.10 -23.96 -1.96
N GLY A 31 8.74 -24.98 -1.17
CA GLY A 31 7.43 -25.64 -1.22
C GLY A 31 6.48 -25.31 -0.07
N GLY A 32 6.89 -24.53 0.94
CA GLY A 32 6.05 -24.28 2.11
C GLY A 32 6.77 -23.65 3.30
N VAL A 33 6.39 -24.06 4.52
CA VAL A 33 6.88 -23.48 5.78
C VAL A 33 7.39 -24.52 6.76
N HIS A 34 8.20 -24.07 7.70
CA HIS A 34 8.55 -24.80 8.92
C HIS A 34 7.79 -24.20 10.11
N ILE A 35 7.27 -25.08 10.96
CA ILE A 35 6.63 -24.73 12.23
C ILE A 35 7.16 -25.62 13.35
N THR A 36 6.92 -25.20 14.58
CA THR A 36 7.10 -26.02 15.77
C THR A 36 5.76 -26.67 16.12
N GLY A 37 5.70 -27.99 16.02
CA GLY A 37 4.52 -28.81 16.32
C GLY A 37 4.12 -28.80 17.80
N LYS A 38 2.97 -29.40 18.11
CA LYS A 38 2.41 -29.45 19.48
C LYS A 38 3.38 -29.97 20.54
N SER A 39 4.25 -30.90 20.19
CA SER A 39 5.23 -31.48 21.13
C SER A 39 6.59 -30.76 21.13
N GLY A 40 6.73 -29.68 20.33
CA GLY A 40 8.00 -28.98 20.13
C GLY A 40 8.84 -29.55 18.99
N VAL A 41 8.32 -30.53 18.24
CA VAL A 41 9.02 -31.14 17.10
C VAL A 41 8.89 -30.24 15.87
N PRO A 42 9.98 -29.96 15.14
CA PRO A 42 9.90 -29.19 13.91
C PRO A 42 9.16 -29.98 12.82
N VAL A 43 8.18 -29.34 12.21
CA VAL A 43 7.35 -29.89 11.13
C VAL A 43 7.48 -29.00 9.90
N SER A 44 7.63 -29.63 8.73
CA SER A 44 7.57 -28.95 7.44
C SER A 44 6.20 -29.17 6.82
N LEU A 45 5.53 -28.10 6.44
CA LEU A 45 4.21 -28.15 5.81
C LEU A 45 4.31 -27.64 4.38
N ASP A 46 3.65 -28.33 3.46
CA ASP A 46 3.51 -27.87 2.08
C ASP A 46 2.50 -26.72 1.99
N ARG A 47 2.65 -25.83 1.00
CA ARG A 47 1.77 -24.66 0.80
C ARG A 47 0.28 -24.99 0.70
N GLU A 48 -0.05 -26.21 0.30
CA GLU A 48 -1.43 -26.69 0.20
C GLU A 48 -2.04 -27.15 1.54
N GLU A 49 -1.21 -27.36 2.57
CA GLU A 49 -1.64 -27.81 3.90
C GLU A 49 -2.14 -26.66 4.79
N TYR A 50 -1.79 -25.41 4.45
CA TYR A 50 -2.07 -24.26 5.29
C TYR A 50 -2.55 -23.04 4.51
N MET A 51 -3.22 -22.13 5.22
CA MET A 51 -3.57 -20.79 4.78
C MET A 51 -2.80 -19.79 5.63
N GLU A 52 -2.14 -18.82 5.01
CA GLU A 52 -1.49 -17.73 5.73
C GLU A 52 -2.57 -16.87 6.40
N LEU A 53 -2.41 -16.65 7.70
CA LEU A 53 -3.21 -15.74 8.50
C LEU A 53 -2.37 -14.48 8.71
N ASP A 54 -2.67 -13.45 7.94
CA ASP A 54 -2.09 -12.12 8.13
C ASP A 54 -2.42 -11.67 9.57
N THR A 55 -1.39 -11.51 10.40
CA THR A 55 -1.54 -11.01 11.78
C THR A 55 -1.54 -9.51 11.75
N GLU A 56 -2.75 -8.95 11.80
CA GLU A 56 -2.98 -7.51 11.63
C GLU A 56 -2.44 -7.04 10.27
N PRO A 57 -2.86 -5.89 9.73
CA PRO A 57 -2.15 -5.39 8.57
C PRO A 57 -0.69 -5.26 9.00
N GLU A 58 0.19 -6.06 8.39
CA GLU A 58 1.48 -5.50 8.02
C GLU A 58 1.09 -4.24 7.27
N THR A 59 1.13 -3.12 7.99
CA THR A 59 1.27 -1.82 7.39
C THR A 59 2.48 -2.06 6.53
N GLN A 60 2.25 -2.24 5.23
CA GLN A 60 3.31 -2.01 4.27
C GLN A 60 3.88 -0.70 4.77
N GLU A 61 5.10 -0.73 5.30
CA GLU A 61 5.89 0.47 5.48
C GLU A 61 6.14 0.95 4.05
N GLU A 62 5.08 1.45 3.39
CA GLU A 62 5.21 2.49 2.41
C GLU A 62 6.07 3.49 3.15
N VAL A 63 7.32 3.60 2.69
CA VAL A 63 8.21 4.66 3.11
C VAL A 63 7.43 5.94 2.82
N ILE A 64 6.71 6.44 3.83
CA ILE A 64 5.96 7.68 3.75
C ILE A 64 7.07 8.72 3.71
N LEU A 65 7.54 9.00 2.49
CA LEU A 65 8.37 10.15 2.22
C LEU A 65 7.47 11.33 2.61
N GLU A 66 7.65 11.82 3.83
CA GLU A 66 6.95 13.01 4.31
C GLU A 66 7.42 14.18 3.43
N ARG A 67 6.60 14.50 2.43
CA ARG A 67 6.79 15.67 1.60
C ARG A 67 6.16 16.86 2.30
N ASP A 68 6.78 18.03 2.19
CA ASP A 68 6.26 19.28 2.77
C ASP A 68 5.12 19.87 1.92
N ILE A 69 3.99 19.16 1.91
CA ILE A 69 2.72 19.61 1.33
C ILE A 69 1.71 19.72 2.47
N ARG A 70 1.10 20.90 2.63
CA ARG A 70 0.17 21.22 3.71
C ARG A 70 -1.19 21.65 3.17
N GLU A 71 -2.17 21.69 4.06
CA GLU A 71 -3.46 22.28 3.75
C GLU A 71 -3.31 23.74 3.33
N GLY A 72 -4.02 24.12 2.27
CA GLY A 72 -3.91 25.45 1.65
C GLY A 72 -2.88 25.56 0.53
N ASP A 73 -1.91 24.63 0.45
CA ASP A 73 -0.88 24.68 -0.59
C ASP A 73 -1.47 24.50 -1.99
N ILE A 74 -0.90 25.22 -2.96
CA ILE A 74 -1.16 24.99 -4.38
C ILE A 74 -0.15 23.96 -4.89
N VAL A 75 -0.64 22.96 -5.61
CA VAL A 75 0.17 21.92 -6.22
C VAL A 75 -0.11 21.83 -7.72
N ARG A 76 0.90 21.44 -8.47
CA ARG A 76 0.79 21.11 -9.90
C ARG A 76 0.86 19.60 -10.09
N HIS A 77 -0.04 19.06 -10.89
CA HIS A 77 0.05 17.68 -11.36
C HIS A 77 1.02 17.58 -12.54
N PHE A 78 1.75 16.47 -12.67
CA PHE A 78 2.80 16.31 -13.69
C PHE A 78 2.33 16.52 -15.13
N LYS A 79 1.06 16.22 -15.43
CA LYS A 79 0.44 16.48 -16.75
C LYS A 79 0.33 17.96 -17.10
N ARG A 80 0.60 18.87 -16.14
CA ARG A 80 0.69 20.29 -16.42
C ARG A 80 1.75 20.60 -17.49
N GLU A 81 2.78 19.78 -17.64
CA GLU A 81 3.77 19.91 -18.71
C GLU A 81 3.19 19.82 -20.13
N TRP A 82 1.95 19.34 -20.29
CA TRP A 82 1.26 19.23 -21.59
C TRP A 82 0.35 20.40 -21.92
N VAL A 83 0.17 21.34 -20.99
CA VAL A 83 -0.76 22.46 -21.15
C VAL A 83 -0.03 23.78 -21.07
N SER A 84 -0.66 24.84 -21.58
CA SER A 84 -0.08 26.19 -21.49
C SER A 84 0.01 26.65 -20.04
N GLU A 85 1.12 27.31 -19.70
CA GLU A 85 1.39 27.90 -18.40
C GLU A 85 0.37 29.00 -18.03
N ASP A 86 -0.23 29.65 -19.03
CA ASP A 86 -1.25 30.70 -18.85
C ASP A 86 -2.59 30.15 -18.34
N THR A 87 -2.76 28.82 -18.35
CA THR A 87 -3.97 28.16 -17.86
C THR A 87 -3.79 27.66 -16.43
N SER A 88 -4.87 27.52 -15.69
CA SER A 88 -4.87 26.84 -14.39
C SER A 88 -5.09 25.32 -14.50
N GLU A 89 -5.11 24.76 -15.71
CA GLU A 89 -5.33 23.33 -15.91
C GLU A 89 -4.22 22.51 -15.22
N TYR A 90 -4.62 21.44 -14.53
CA TYR A 90 -3.74 20.62 -13.68
C TYR A 90 -3.11 21.35 -12.47
N LEU A 91 -3.59 22.53 -12.10
CA LEU A 91 -3.35 23.12 -10.78
C LEU A 91 -4.46 22.75 -9.81
N TYR A 92 -4.07 22.51 -8.56
CA TYR A 92 -4.97 22.12 -7.49
C TYR A 92 -4.60 22.81 -6.19
N LYS A 93 -5.58 23.01 -5.32
CA LYS A 93 -5.38 23.44 -3.93
C LYS A 93 -5.64 22.27 -2.99
N VAL A 94 -4.70 21.97 -2.10
CA VAL A 94 -4.91 20.98 -1.03
C VAL A 94 -5.88 21.58 -0.01
N LEU A 95 -6.97 20.87 0.25
CA LEU A 95 -8.01 21.33 1.17
C LEU A 95 -7.86 20.70 2.55
N ALA A 96 -7.62 19.39 2.60
CA ALA A 96 -7.52 18.63 3.84
C ALA A 96 -6.81 17.29 3.65
N PHE A 97 -6.36 16.70 4.75
CA PHE A 97 -6.03 15.28 4.82
C PHE A 97 -7.13 14.53 5.57
N ALA A 98 -7.54 13.38 5.06
CA ALA A 98 -8.63 12.59 5.63
C ALA A 98 -8.19 11.13 5.87
N SER A 99 -8.92 10.44 6.75
CA SER A 99 -8.78 9.00 6.97
C SER A 99 -10.02 8.30 6.43
N HIS A 100 -9.83 7.31 5.57
CA HIS A 100 -10.92 6.49 5.05
C HIS A 100 -11.41 5.55 6.14
N THR A 101 -12.68 5.65 6.52
CA THR A 101 -13.21 4.98 7.73
C THR A 101 -13.24 3.46 7.64
N GLU A 102 -13.46 2.91 6.45
CA GLU A 102 -13.60 1.47 6.24
C GLU A 102 -12.25 0.76 6.05
N THR A 103 -11.21 1.48 5.62
CA THR A 103 -9.91 0.88 5.26
C THR A 103 -8.75 1.41 6.09
N GLY A 104 -8.94 2.52 6.81
CA GLY A 104 -7.86 3.24 7.49
C GLY A 104 -6.93 4.02 6.57
N GLU A 105 -7.13 3.96 5.24
CA GLU A 105 -6.23 4.59 4.27
C GLU A 105 -6.26 6.11 4.39
N ARG A 106 -5.07 6.74 4.37
CA ARG A 106 -4.93 8.19 4.41
C ARG A 106 -5.20 8.76 3.00
N LEU A 107 -6.00 9.81 2.92
CA LEU A 107 -6.40 10.47 1.68
C LEU A 107 -5.99 11.94 1.68
N VAL A 108 -5.69 12.47 0.49
CA VAL A 108 -5.58 13.90 0.23
C VAL A 108 -6.87 14.37 -0.43
N ILE A 109 -7.50 15.38 0.16
CA ILE A 109 -8.66 16.08 -0.39
C ILE A 109 -8.17 17.37 -1.03
N TYR A 110 -8.44 17.55 -2.32
CA TYR A 110 -7.93 18.68 -3.09
C TYR A 110 -8.93 19.15 -4.14
N GLN A 111 -8.86 20.42 -4.51
CA GLN A 111 -9.76 21.07 -5.46
C GLN A 111 -9.02 21.51 -6.71
N ALA A 112 -9.57 21.23 -7.89
CA ALA A 112 -9.09 21.79 -9.15
C ALA A 112 -9.21 23.32 -9.17
N LEU A 113 -8.17 24.02 -9.61
CA LEU A 113 -8.18 25.48 -9.78
C LEU A 113 -8.67 25.91 -11.18
N TYR A 114 -9.35 25.01 -11.88
CA TYR A 114 -9.93 25.21 -13.21
C TYR A 114 -11.35 24.65 -13.23
N ALA A 115 -12.21 25.20 -14.07
CA ALA A 115 -13.62 24.79 -14.17
C ALA A 115 -13.74 23.28 -14.47
N PRO A 116 -14.67 22.55 -13.81
CA PRO A 116 -15.73 23.03 -12.92
C PRO A 116 -15.33 23.10 -11.42
N PHE A 117 -14.05 23.29 -11.11
CA PHE A 117 -13.52 23.38 -9.73
C PHE A 117 -13.83 22.14 -8.88
N LYS A 118 -13.71 20.96 -9.52
CA LYS A 118 -14.00 19.66 -8.92
C LYS A 118 -13.16 19.41 -7.68
N ILE A 119 -13.80 18.92 -6.62
CA ILE A 119 -13.15 18.38 -5.43
C ILE A 119 -12.90 16.88 -5.64
N CYS A 120 -11.69 16.43 -5.33
CA CYS A 120 -11.22 15.07 -5.50
C CYS A 120 -10.64 14.54 -4.19
N ALA A 121 -10.76 13.23 -4.00
CA ALA A 121 -10.05 12.48 -2.96
C ALA A 121 -9.11 11.49 -3.64
N ARG A 122 -7.89 11.33 -3.11
CA ARG A 122 -6.90 10.38 -3.62
C ARG A 122 -6.10 9.76 -2.48
N PRO A 123 -5.74 8.47 -2.55
CA PRO A 123 -4.75 7.86 -1.69
C PRO A 123 -3.52 8.74 -1.49
N TYR A 124 -3.13 8.94 -0.23
CA TYR A 124 -1.98 9.76 0.15
C TYR A 124 -0.71 9.26 -0.53
N ALA A 125 -0.48 7.95 -0.48
CA ALA A 125 0.66 7.31 -1.12
C ALA A 125 0.74 7.64 -2.62
N MET A 126 -0.36 7.45 -3.34
CA MET A 126 -0.44 7.75 -4.77
C MET A 126 -0.38 9.25 -5.09
N PHE A 127 -0.68 10.11 -4.13
CA PHE A 127 -0.55 11.56 -4.28
C PHE A 127 0.91 11.99 -4.09
N MET A 128 1.60 11.41 -3.11
CA MET A 128 3.00 11.70 -2.80
C MET A 128 3.99 10.96 -3.71
N SER A 129 3.54 9.95 -4.46
CA SER A 129 4.41 9.08 -5.25
C SER A 129 5.15 9.80 -6.39
N GLU A 130 6.25 9.18 -6.83
CA GLU A 130 6.94 9.57 -8.06
C GLU A 130 6.06 9.34 -9.30
N VAL A 131 6.38 10.06 -10.38
CA VAL A 131 5.80 9.79 -11.70
C VAL A 131 6.32 8.44 -12.20
N ASP A 132 5.42 7.63 -12.73
CA ASP A 132 5.77 6.41 -13.43
C ASP A 132 6.57 6.76 -14.70
N ARG A 133 7.89 6.53 -14.64
CA ARG A 133 8.83 6.90 -15.71
C ARG A 133 8.80 5.93 -16.89
N GLU A 134 8.33 4.70 -16.70
CA GLU A 134 8.14 3.76 -17.82
C GLU A 134 6.96 4.21 -18.67
N LYS A 135 5.88 4.67 -18.03
CA LYS A 135 4.68 5.16 -18.71
C LYS A 135 4.82 6.59 -19.24
N TYR A 136 5.57 7.44 -18.54
CA TYR A 136 5.74 8.85 -18.85
C TYR A 136 7.22 9.24 -18.89
N PRO A 137 7.99 8.74 -19.89
CA PRO A 137 9.43 8.94 -19.94
C PRO A 137 9.84 10.42 -20.10
N ASP A 138 9.04 11.20 -20.82
CA ASP A 138 9.38 12.59 -21.17
C ASP A 138 8.99 13.62 -20.10
N ILE A 139 8.27 13.20 -19.06
CA ILE A 139 7.85 14.11 -17.97
C ILE A 139 9.06 14.46 -17.12
N ARG A 140 9.32 15.76 -16.96
CA ARG A 140 10.47 16.25 -16.18
C ARG A 140 10.17 16.21 -14.69
N GLN A 141 8.94 16.52 -14.30
CA GLN A 141 8.45 16.52 -12.93
C GLN A 141 8.77 15.20 -12.23
N LYS A 142 9.34 15.26 -11.02
CA LYS A 142 9.76 14.04 -10.30
C LYS A 142 8.56 13.33 -9.70
N TYR A 143 7.68 14.09 -9.07
CA TYR A 143 6.53 13.55 -8.35
C TYR A 143 5.21 13.81 -9.06
N ARG A 144 4.19 13.00 -8.78
CA ARG A 144 2.87 13.17 -9.43
C ARG A 144 2.25 14.52 -9.13
N PHE A 145 2.45 15.02 -7.91
CA PHE A 145 2.10 16.37 -7.49
C PHE A 145 3.33 17.06 -6.91
N GLU A 146 3.54 18.32 -7.23
CA GLU A 146 4.60 19.14 -6.62
C GLU A 146 4.00 20.46 -6.16
N LYS A 147 4.46 20.96 -5.00
CA LYS A 147 4.07 22.28 -4.49
C LYS A 147 4.54 23.35 -5.47
N VAL A 148 3.66 24.31 -5.74
CA VAL A 148 4.00 25.52 -6.49
C VAL A 148 4.47 26.55 -5.48
N GLU A 149 5.68 27.05 -5.67
CA GLU A 149 6.16 28.23 -4.94
C GLU A 149 5.42 29.46 -5.51
N VAL A 150 4.74 30.19 -4.63
CA VAL A 150 4.01 31.42 -4.96
C VAL A 150 4.81 32.62 -4.46
#